data_AF-A0A4V1XXL3-F1
#
_entry.id   AF-A0A4V1XXL3-F1
#
_cell.length_a   1.000
_cell.length_b   1.000
_cell.length_c   1.000
_cell.angle_alpha   90.00
_cell.angle_beta   90.00
_cell.angle_gamma   90.00
#
_symmetry.space_group_name_H-M   'P 1'
#
loop_
_entity.id
_entity.type
_entity.pdbx_description
1 polymer ?
#
loop_
_entity_poly.entity_id
_entity_poly.type
_entity_poly.pdbx_seq_one_letter_code
_entity_poly.pdbx_strand_id
1 'polypeptide(L)'
;MGIRGLTPALQRYGVLSALSGESVVIDGPALVHRILTEFPAVIEALTACQDWGPLIQVVPGEADTFCARDVRQNGGIVLTSDSDLLIQDLGSNGRVSFFWNIVYDRSSGIPALSTSTFSFHGINDQLGIKEVGGLPRVVFEQINGRLGFEEAVEKAKNDTQEILTSLDYLNFMKEYEVDECIPADRRVLNAIVTLDPRISEIVIQTLVMKETGLVPDAPSKPASRGPETLSMFLPVMIESRELRNCWAASTSIREIAYGVLQSLSSHRSEKIVEYRTLEPSSGHSGRQLGIPGPVETIEGCTQLATALKELRERLPSPEALWLAFAVMEDVESSASDERTSLSVTMLSQATSASEDVYDYSWDFLHYTAQIQASYYSLRILKQILGVVVALKQDLPETFAELRESLISLPTIAEWPTFRDMSGLLSDFASKETLTTITDILGIPPIDLAQVAAEGTKSKKKKNRKQKQDASRDTMRRNGKRSPSLNPFALLSQASQK
;
A
#
# COMPACT_ATOMS: atom_id res chain seq x y z
N MET A 1 -6.47 12.92 -6.77
CA MET A 1 -6.92 11.91 -7.73
C MET A 1 -7.90 12.57 -8.67
N GLY A 2 -8.10 11.98 -9.86
CA GLY A 2 -9.03 12.46 -10.88
C GLY A 2 -8.57 13.59 -11.81
N ILE A 3 -9.52 14.11 -12.59
CA ILE A 3 -9.37 15.13 -13.65
C ILE A 3 -8.67 16.41 -13.16
N ARG A 4 -7.49 16.67 -13.72
CA ARG A 4 -6.66 17.85 -13.41
C ARG A 4 -7.40 19.16 -13.70
N GLY A 5 -7.42 20.05 -12.71
CA GLY A 5 -7.98 21.41 -12.84
C GLY A 5 -9.51 21.50 -12.71
N LEU A 6 -10.22 20.38 -12.62
CA LEU A 6 -11.68 20.36 -12.51
C LEU A 6 -12.18 20.88 -11.16
N THR A 7 -11.63 20.38 -10.05
CA THR A 7 -12.08 20.78 -8.70
C THR A 7 -11.94 22.30 -8.45
N PRO A 8 -10.79 22.95 -8.76
CA PRO A 8 -10.68 24.40 -8.60
C PRO A 8 -11.69 25.18 -9.46
N ALA A 9 -11.94 24.73 -10.70
CA ALA A 9 -12.88 25.39 -11.60
C ALA A 9 -14.34 25.30 -11.13
N LEU A 10 -14.69 24.19 -10.47
CA LEU A 10 -16.05 23.94 -9.98
C LEU A 10 -16.31 24.44 -8.56
N GLN A 11 -15.27 24.91 -7.84
CA GLN A 11 -15.38 25.29 -6.42
C GLN A 11 -16.46 26.34 -6.15
N ARG A 12 -16.68 27.29 -7.08
CA ARG A 12 -17.72 28.33 -6.99
C ARG A 12 -19.16 27.80 -7.00
N TYR A 13 -19.37 26.57 -7.46
CA TYR A 13 -20.69 25.94 -7.53
C TYR A 13 -20.99 25.07 -6.30
N GLY A 14 -20.05 24.97 -5.36
CA GLY A 14 -20.22 24.19 -4.15
C GLY A 14 -21.18 24.87 -3.17
N VAL A 15 -22.14 24.10 -2.66
CA VAL A 15 -23.11 24.55 -1.66
C VAL A 15 -22.73 24.00 -0.29
N LEU A 16 -22.47 24.89 0.66
CA LEU A 16 -22.19 24.51 2.05
C LEU A 16 -23.47 24.01 2.72
N SER A 17 -23.42 22.80 3.28
CA SER A 17 -24.53 22.18 4.01
C SER A 17 -24.04 21.38 5.19
N ALA A 18 -24.87 21.24 6.22
CA ALA A 18 -24.57 20.39 7.37
C ALA A 18 -24.68 18.90 6.97
N LEU A 19 -23.78 18.06 7.48
CA LEU A 19 -23.81 16.60 7.27
C LEU A 19 -24.81 15.90 8.22
N SER A 20 -25.27 16.57 9.26
CA SER A 20 -26.22 15.98 10.22
C SER A 20 -27.55 15.65 9.54
N GLY A 21 -27.96 14.37 9.62
CA GLY A 21 -29.21 13.89 9.04
C GLY A 21 -29.13 13.55 7.54
N GLU A 22 -27.95 13.69 6.92
CA GLU A 22 -27.71 13.28 5.54
C GLU A 22 -27.34 11.79 5.46
N SER A 23 -27.75 11.13 4.37
CA SER A 23 -27.22 9.82 4.00
C SER A 23 -25.88 10.01 3.30
N VAL A 24 -24.84 9.35 3.80
CA VAL A 24 -23.47 9.53 3.32
C VAL A 24 -22.87 8.17 2.93
N VAL A 25 -22.39 8.10 1.70
CA VAL A 25 -21.63 6.95 1.19
C VAL A 25 -20.17 7.36 1.10
N ILE A 26 -19.28 6.56 1.65
CA ILE A 26 -17.85 6.88 1.72
C ILE A 26 -17.07 6.02 0.74
N ASP A 27 -16.35 6.68 -0.16
CA ASP A 27 -15.34 6.05 -0.99
C ASP A 27 -14.14 5.66 -0.10
N GLY A 28 -14.07 4.36 0.25
CA GLY A 28 -13.07 3.79 1.15
C GLY A 28 -11.63 4.02 0.69
N PRO A 29 -11.23 3.61 -0.54
CA PRO A 29 -9.93 3.94 -1.11
C PRO A 29 -9.55 5.41 -0.99
N ALA A 30 -10.47 6.32 -1.33
CA ALA A 30 -10.19 7.75 -1.29
C ALA A 30 -10.13 8.35 0.12
N LEU A 31 -10.91 7.83 1.07
CA LEU A 31 -10.83 8.18 2.50
C LEU A 31 -9.42 7.87 3.01
N VAL A 32 -8.95 6.68 2.71
CA VAL A 32 -7.76 6.17 3.35
C VAL A 32 -6.49 6.78 2.76
N HIS A 33 -6.45 7.06 1.45
CA HIS A 33 -5.41 7.91 0.85
C HIS A 33 -5.30 9.28 1.55
N ARG A 34 -6.38 9.76 2.19
CA ARG A 34 -6.40 11.03 2.92
C ARG A 34 -5.97 10.91 4.38
N ILE A 35 -6.33 9.83 5.07
CA ILE A 35 -6.10 9.69 6.52
C ILE A 35 -4.70 9.13 6.82
N LEU A 36 -4.22 8.09 6.11
CA LEU A 36 -2.95 7.41 6.45
C LEU A 36 -2.27 6.74 5.24
N THR A 37 -0.95 6.63 5.28
CA THR A 37 -0.17 5.73 4.39
C THR A 37 -0.43 4.24 4.67
N GLU A 38 -1.05 3.90 5.80
CA GLU A 38 -1.27 2.53 6.29
C GLU A 38 -2.71 2.07 6.05
N PHE A 39 -3.06 1.98 4.77
CA PHE A 39 -4.40 1.65 4.29
C PHE A 39 -5.10 0.45 4.97
N PRO A 40 -4.42 -0.68 5.22
CA PRO A 40 -5.09 -1.89 5.68
C PRO A 40 -5.39 -1.91 7.18
N ALA A 41 -4.67 -1.13 7.99
CA ALA A 41 -4.90 -1.04 9.43
C ALA A 41 -6.25 -0.38 9.73
N VAL A 42 -6.62 0.64 8.95
CA VAL A 42 -7.89 1.34 9.08
C VAL A 42 -9.06 0.43 8.72
N ILE A 43 -8.97 -0.30 7.61
CA ILE A 43 -10.01 -1.24 7.20
C ILE A 43 -10.17 -2.36 8.24
N GLU A 44 -9.07 -2.91 8.75
CA GLU A 44 -9.09 -3.94 9.80
C GLU A 44 -9.77 -3.42 11.08
N ALA A 45 -9.44 -2.21 11.53
CA ALA A 45 -10.04 -1.59 12.71
C ALA A 45 -11.54 -1.26 12.52
N LEU A 46 -11.91 -0.71 11.36
CA LEU A 46 -13.30 -0.39 11.04
C LEU A 46 -14.15 -1.66 10.92
N THR A 47 -13.62 -2.71 10.30
CA THR A 47 -14.31 -4.01 10.14
C THR A 47 -14.53 -4.70 11.48
N ALA A 48 -13.59 -4.58 12.42
CA ALA A 48 -13.70 -5.12 13.76
C ALA A 48 -14.68 -4.31 14.66
N CYS A 49 -15.03 -3.08 14.27
CA CYS A 49 -15.93 -2.24 15.06
C CYS A 49 -17.38 -2.69 14.90
N GLN A 50 -18.10 -2.84 16.01
CA GLN A 50 -19.50 -3.27 16.00
C GLN A 50 -20.44 -2.30 15.26
N ASP A 51 -20.15 -0.99 15.33
CA ASP A 51 -20.99 0.05 14.73
C ASP A 51 -20.68 0.24 13.24
N TRP A 52 -19.40 0.17 12.85
CA TRP A 52 -18.95 0.46 11.49
C TRP A 52 -18.80 -0.80 10.62
N GLY A 53 -18.43 -1.94 11.20
CA GLY A 53 -18.17 -3.18 10.47
C GLY A 53 -19.33 -3.62 9.57
N PRO A 54 -20.60 -3.63 10.04
CA PRO A 54 -21.75 -3.96 9.20
C PRO A 54 -22.02 -2.98 8.04
N LEU A 55 -21.42 -1.80 8.06
CA LEU A 55 -21.59 -0.75 7.04
C LEU A 55 -20.50 -0.80 5.96
N ILE A 56 -19.44 -1.58 6.15
CA ILE A 56 -18.35 -1.71 5.19
C ILE A 56 -18.71 -2.78 4.18
N GLN A 57 -18.56 -2.45 2.89
CA GLN A 57 -18.85 -3.35 1.80
C GLN A 57 -17.70 -3.40 0.81
N VAL A 58 -17.26 -4.61 0.46
CA VAL A 58 -16.43 -4.85 -0.72
C VAL A 58 -17.35 -5.01 -1.93
N VAL A 59 -16.99 -4.35 -3.02
CA VAL A 59 -17.76 -4.31 -4.26
C VAL A 59 -17.02 -5.04 -5.38
N PRO A 60 -17.73 -5.64 -6.36
CA PRO A 60 -17.12 -6.38 -7.48
C PRO A 60 -16.49 -5.49 -8.56
N GLY A 61 -16.13 -4.26 -8.25
CA GLY A 61 -15.57 -3.26 -9.18
C GLY A 61 -14.95 -2.11 -8.42
N GLU A 62 -14.80 -0.95 -9.07
CA GLU A 62 -14.24 0.23 -8.42
C GLU A 62 -15.21 0.84 -7.40
N ALA A 63 -14.66 1.22 -6.24
CA ALA A 63 -15.46 1.71 -5.11
C ALA A 63 -16.22 3.00 -5.47
N ASP A 64 -15.58 3.91 -6.19
CA ASP A 64 -16.14 5.20 -6.59
C ASP A 64 -17.43 5.05 -7.41
N THR A 65 -17.43 4.13 -8.37
CA THR A 65 -18.49 3.87 -9.33
C THR A 65 -19.67 3.17 -8.67
N PHE A 66 -19.40 2.28 -7.70
CA PHE A 66 -20.43 1.71 -6.84
C PHE A 66 -21.03 2.72 -5.86
N CYS A 67 -20.21 3.62 -5.30
CA CYS A 67 -20.71 4.72 -4.46
C CYS A 67 -21.64 5.65 -5.26
N ALA A 68 -21.25 6.01 -6.48
CA ALA A 68 -22.08 6.82 -7.37
C ALA A 68 -23.39 6.12 -7.73
N ARG A 69 -23.34 4.80 -7.99
CA ARG A 69 -24.53 3.99 -8.27
C ARG A 69 -25.49 3.92 -7.08
N ASP A 70 -24.99 3.74 -5.87
CA ASP A 70 -25.80 3.70 -4.65
C ASP A 70 -26.51 5.05 -4.44
N VAL A 71 -25.77 6.15 -4.49
CA VAL A 71 -26.35 7.50 -4.35
C VAL A 71 -27.30 7.85 -5.49
N ARG A 72 -27.05 7.37 -6.72
CA ARG A 72 -27.99 7.51 -7.85
C ARG A 72 -29.35 6.88 -7.56
N GLN A 73 -29.37 5.75 -6.85
CA GLN A 73 -30.59 5.01 -6.55
C GLN A 73 -31.29 5.53 -5.29
N ASN A 74 -30.52 5.89 -4.26
CA ASN A 74 -31.03 6.16 -2.92
C ASN A 74 -31.00 7.65 -2.54
N GLY A 75 -30.32 8.50 -3.32
CA GLY A 75 -29.99 9.87 -2.96
C GLY A 75 -28.88 9.94 -1.89
N GLY A 76 -28.46 11.16 -1.55
CA GLY A 76 -27.45 11.40 -0.51
C GLY A 76 -26.16 12.02 -1.04
N ILE A 77 -25.06 11.80 -0.31
CA ILE A 77 -23.77 12.43 -0.57
C ILE A 77 -22.69 11.36 -0.67
N VAL A 78 -21.94 11.34 -1.78
CA VAL A 78 -20.67 10.59 -1.84
C VAL A 78 -19.55 11.45 -1.28
N LEU A 79 -18.83 10.94 -0.28
CA LEU A 79 -17.58 11.51 0.22
C LEU A 79 -16.38 10.84 -0.44
N THR A 80 -15.57 11.63 -1.17
CA THR A 80 -14.41 11.12 -1.91
C THR A 80 -13.23 12.12 -1.94
N SER A 81 -12.09 11.70 -2.48
CA SER A 81 -10.97 12.53 -2.92
C SER A 81 -10.79 12.50 -4.45
N ASP A 82 -11.64 11.76 -5.18
CA ASP A 82 -11.59 11.62 -6.63
C ASP A 82 -12.55 12.61 -7.30
N SER A 83 -12.00 13.48 -8.15
CA SER A 83 -12.80 14.46 -8.88
C SER A 83 -13.59 13.85 -10.04
N ASP A 84 -13.33 12.61 -10.41
CA ASP A 84 -14.01 11.92 -11.51
C ASP A 84 -15.50 11.71 -11.22
N LEU A 85 -15.87 11.60 -9.93
CA LEU A 85 -17.27 11.55 -9.53
C LEU A 85 -18.06 12.84 -9.84
N LEU A 86 -17.40 13.98 -10.10
CA LEU A 86 -18.10 15.22 -10.48
C LEU A 86 -18.73 15.15 -11.87
N ILE A 87 -18.25 14.27 -12.75
CA ILE A 87 -18.80 14.09 -14.09
C ILE A 87 -19.76 12.91 -14.19
N GLN A 88 -19.88 12.11 -13.14
CA GLN A 88 -20.87 11.05 -13.08
C GLN A 88 -22.24 11.63 -12.70
N ASP A 89 -23.29 11.14 -13.33
CA ASP A 89 -24.65 11.49 -12.94
C ASP A 89 -25.01 10.73 -11.65
N LEU A 90 -25.10 11.41 -10.50
CA LEU A 90 -25.53 10.79 -9.23
C LEU A 90 -27.05 10.88 -9.01
N GLY A 91 -27.83 11.18 -10.04
CA GLY A 91 -29.26 11.40 -9.95
C GLY A 91 -29.63 12.77 -9.36
N SER A 92 -30.93 13.06 -9.39
CA SER A 92 -31.47 14.37 -8.99
C SER A 92 -31.18 14.79 -7.54
N ASN A 93 -31.10 13.83 -6.62
CA ASN A 93 -30.85 14.04 -5.19
C ASN A 93 -29.43 13.65 -4.76
N GLY A 94 -28.58 13.25 -5.72
CA GLY A 94 -27.21 12.85 -5.45
C GLY A 94 -26.25 14.01 -5.51
N ARG A 95 -25.29 14.00 -4.59
CA ARG A 95 -24.25 15.03 -4.47
C ARG A 95 -22.90 14.40 -4.21
N VAL A 96 -21.85 15.09 -4.64
CA VAL A 96 -20.46 14.76 -4.30
C VAL A 96 -19.95 15.77 -3.30
N SER A 97 -19.16 15.32 -2.33
CA SER A 97 -18.40 16.19 -1.45
C SER A 97 -17.00 15.63 -1.22
N PHE A 98 -16.04 16.52 -1.05
CA PHE A 98 -14.64 16.15 -0.91
C PHE A 98 -14.20 16.16 0.55
N PHE A 99 -13.33 15.23 0.95
CA PHE A 99 -12.83 15.17 2.33
C PHE A 99 -12.16 16.47 2.79
N TRP A 100 -11.50 17.21 1.89
CA TRP A 100 -10.87 18.50 2.22
C TRP A 100 -11.86 19.67 2.36
N ASN A 101 -13.14 19.48 2.04
CA ASN A 101 -14.19 20.48 2.22
C ASN A 101 -14.95 20.34 3.54
N ILE A 102 -14.69 19.27 4.30
CA ILE A 102 -15.32 19.04 5.60
C ILE A 102 -14.75 20.04 6.59
N VAL A 103 -15.64 20.84 7.19
CA VAL A 103 -15.33 21.84 8.21
C VAL A 103 -16.12 21.57 9.47
N TYR A 104 -15.51 21.82 10.61
CA TYR A 104 -16.16 21.72 11.90
C TYR A 104 -16.70 23.10 12.30
N ASP A 105 -18.02 23.27 12.24
CA ASP A 105 -18.67 24.51 12.60
C ASP A 105 -18.79 24.61 14.13
N ARG A 106 -18.10 25.59 14.71
CA ARG A 106 -18.17 25.90 16.16
C ARG A 106 -19.06 27.10 16.46
N SER A 107 -19.60 27.76 15.45
CA SER A 107 -20.29 29.05 15.59
C SER A 107 -21.71 28.91 16.13
N SER A 108 -22.35 27.76 15.95
CA SER A 108 -23.75 27.49 16.32
C SER A 108 -23.93 26.91 17.73
N GLY A 109 -22.85 26.72 18.50
CA GLY A 109 -22.89 26.13 19.85
C GLY A 109 -23.20 24.63 19.89
N ILE A 110 -23.65 24.04 18.77
CA ILE A 110 -23.77 22.60 18.56
C ILE A 110 -22.64 22.21 17.60
N PRO A 111 -21.71 21.34 18.00
CA PRO A 111 -20.67 20.89 17.10
C PRO A 111 -21.28 20.12 15.92
N ALA A 112 -21.24 20.73 14.73
CA ALA A 112 -21.77 20.15 13.51
C ALA A 112 -20.68 20.11 12.43
N LEU A 113 -20.55 18.97 11.76
CA LEU A 113 -19.75 18.88 10.55
C LEU A 113 -20.56 19.44 9.39
N SER A 114 -19.96 20.38 8.66
CA SER A 114 -20.51 20.95 7.44
C SER A 114 -19.55 20.68 6.29
N THR A 115 -20.06 20.60 5.07
CA THR A 115 -19.22 20.39 3.90
C THR A 115 -19.79 21.08 2.66
N SER A 116 -18.92 21.42 1.73
CA SER A 116 -19.30 21.90 0.41
C SER A 116 -19.68 20.71 -0.48
N THR A 117 -20.90 20.74 -1.00
CA THR A 117 -21.51 19.69 -1.83
C THR A 117 -21.72 20.18 -3.26
N PHE A 118 -21.56 19.28 -4.23
CA PHE A 118 -21.65 19.56 -5.66
C PHE A 118 -22.73 18.66 -6.27
N SER A 119 -23.71 19.27 -6.95
CA SER A 119 -24.75 18.55 -7.68
C SER A 119 -24.41 18.53 -9.16
N PHE A 120 -24.36 17.34 -9.77
CA PHE A 120 -24.12 17.17 -11.21
C PHE A 120 -25.11 17.98 -12.05
N HIS A 121 -26.42 17.79 -11.81
CA HIS A 121 -27.46 18.53 -12.53
C HIS A 121 -27.42 20.02 -12.20
N GLY A 122 -27.22 20.39 -10.93
CA GLY A 122 -27.14 21.79 -10.53
C GLY A 122 -26.01 22.56 -11.22
N ILE A 123 -24.85 21.92 -11.39
CA ILE A 123 -23.72 22.51 -12.13
C ILE A 123 -24.03 22.61 -13.62
N ASN A 124 -24.56 21.53 -14.24
CA ASN A 124 -24.92 21.52 -15.65
C ASN A 124 -25.97 22.60 -16.01
N ASP A 125 -26.95 22.81 -15.13
CA ASP A 125 -27.99 23.81 -15.28
C ASP A 125 -27.40 25.23 -15.19
N GLN A 126 -26.56 25.50 -14.18
CA GLN A 126 -25.92 26.81 -14.01
C GLN A 126 -24.95 27.17 -15.14
N LEU A 127 -24.28 26.16 -15.71
CA LEU A 127 -23.39 26.34 -16.86
C LEU A 127 -24.14 26.39 -18.19
N GLY A 128 -25.42 25.99 -18.23
CA GLY A 128 -26.21 25.93 -19.46
C GLY A 128 -25.73 24.86 -20.44
N ILE A 129 -25.22 23.73 -19.94
CA ILE A 129 -24.59 22.67 -20.76
C ILE A 129 -25.35 21.34 -20.77
N LYS A 130 -26.56 21.31 -20.18
CA LYS A 130 -27.38 20.09 -20.05
C LYS A 130 -27.64 19.39 -21.39
N GLU A 131 -28.03 20.15 -22.40
CA GLU A 131 -28.42 19.62 -23.72
C GLU A 131 -27.24 19.39 -24.67
N VAL A 132 -26.00 19.66 -24.24
CA VAL A 132 -24.78 19.52 -25.07
C VAL A 132 -23.81 18.47 -24.54
N GLY A 133 -24.29 17.56 -23.68
CA GLY A 133 -23.50 16.46 -23.11
C GLY A 133 -22.90 16.75 -21.74
N GLY A 134 -23.25 17.89 -21.11
CA GLY A 134 -22.93 18.18 -19.72
C GLY A 134 -21.43 18.30 -19.40
N LEU A 135 -21.09 18.20 -18.11
CA LEU A 135 -19.72 18.17 -17.63
C LEU A 135 -18.81 17.11 -18.29
N PRO A 136 -19.27 15.88 -18.62
CA PRO A 136 -18.44 14.90 -19.32
C PRO A 136 -17.92 15.43 -20.66
N ARG A 137 -18.77 16.08 -21.45
CA ARG A 137 -18.37 16.75 -22.69
C ARG A 137 -17.31 17.82 -22.44
N VAL A 138 -17.51 18.67 -21.42
CA VAL A 138 -16.55 19.74 -21.08
C VAL A 138 -15.18 19.15 -20.72
N VAL A 139 -15.15 18.10 -19.91
CA VAL A 139 -13.90 17.42 -19.53
C VAL A 139 -13.22 16.77 -20.73
N PHE A 140 -13.99 16.11 -21.60
CA PHE A 140 -13.46 15.55 -22.84
C PHE A 140 -12.78 16.64 -23.70
N GLU A 141 -13.41 17.79 -23.89
CA GLU A 141 -12.82 18.92 -24.63
C GLU A 141 -11.57 19.48 -23.94
N GLN A 142 -11.55 19.52 -22.60
CA GLN A 142 -10.40 19.96 -21.82
C GLN A 142 -9.19 19.05 -22.04
N ILE A 143 -9.40 17.74 -22.04
CA ILE A 143 -8.34 16.74 -22.21
C ILE A 143 -7.86 16.69 -23.66
N ASN A 144 -8.80 16.56 -24.61
CA ASN A 144 -8.49 16.42 -26.03
C ASN A 144 -7.94 17.71 -26.64
N GLY A 145 -8.54 18.85 -26.29
CA GLY A 145 -8.16 20.17 -26.79
C GLY A 145 -7.08 20.88 -25.97
N ARG A 146 -6.70 20.35 -24.78
CA ARG A 146 -5.81 21.01 -23.81
C ARG A 146 -6.27 22.43 -23.45
N LEU A 147 -7.58 22.62 -23.34
CA LEU A 147 -8.22 23.91 -23.11
C LEU A 147 -8.30 24.25 -21.62
N GLY A 148 -8.51 25.53 -21.31
CA GLY A 148 -9.00 25.94 -19.99
C GLY A 148 -10.46 25.50 -19.77
N PHE A 149 -10.92 25.47 -18.51
CA PHE A 149 -12.28 25.04 -18.19
C PHE A 149 -13.34 25.91 -18.88
N GLU A 150 -13.23 27.24 -18.78
CA GLU A 150 -14.15 28.19 -19.43
C GLU A 150 -14.15 28.05 -20.96
N GLU A 151 -12.98 27.86 -21.56
CA GLU A 151 -12.85 27.64 -23.01
C GLU A 151 -13.51 26.34 -23.44
N ALA A 152 -13.36 25.27 -22.64
CA ALA A 152 -14.01 23.99 -22.90
C ALA A 152 -15.54 24.07 -22.75
N VAL A 153 -16.06 24.85 -21.79
CA VAL A 153 -17.50 25.12 -21.65
C VAL A 153 -18.04 25.84 -22.88
N GLU A 154 -17.39 26.91 -23.33
CA GLU A 154 -17.83 27.64 -24.51
C GLU A 154 -17.70 26.81 -25.78
N LYS A 155 -16.67 25.96 -25.89
CA LYS A 155 -16.56 25.02 -26.99
C LYS A 155 -17.70 24.00 -26.97
N ALA A 156 -18.01 23.39 -25.82
CA ALA A 156 -19.10 22.43 -25.69
C ALA A 156 -20.47 23.02 -26.08
N LYS A 157 -20.70 24.31 -25.82
CA LYS A 157 -21.95 25.01 -26.19
C LYS A 157 -22.07 25.32 -27.69
N ASN A 158 -20.94 25.64 -28.33
CA ASN A 158 -20.94 26.17 -29.70
C ASN A 158 -20.70 25.09 -30.77
N ASP A 159 -20.12 23.94 -30.39
CA ASP A 159 -19.78 22.86 -31.31
C ASP A 159 -20.97 21.90 -31.57
N THR A 160 -20.85 21.05 -32.58
CA THR A 160 -21.93 20.12 -32.95
C THR A 160 -22.09 18.99 -31.91
N GLN A 161 -23.31 18.49 -31.79
CA GLN A 161 -23.61 17.31 -30.98
C GLN A 161 -23.03 16.01 -31.56
N GLU A 162 -22.51 16.02 -32.79
CA GLU A 162 -21.91 14.85 -33.47
C GLU A 162 -20.74 14.26 -32.68
N ILE A 163 -19.99 15.08 -31.94
CA ILE A 163 -18.90 14.62 -31.06
C ILE A 163 -19.41 13.64 -29.98
N LEU A 164 -20.67 13.74 -29.52
CA LEU A 164 -21.25 12.77 -28.57
C LEU A 164 -21.36 11.36 -29.14
N THR A 165 -21.36 11.24 -30.47
CA THR A 165 -21.37 9.97 -31.19
C THR A 165 -19.99 9.58 -31.74
N SER A 166 -18.97 10.40 -31.50
CA SER A 166 -17.60 10.09 -31.93
C SER A 166 -17.02 8.93 -31.13
N LEU A 167 -16.19 8.12 -31.78
CA LEU A 167 -15.54 6.98 -31.15
C LEU A 167 -14.64 7.42 -29.97
N ASP A 168 -13.97 8.55 -30.08
CA ASP A 168 -13.10 9.08 -29.03
C ASP A 168 -13.88 9.45 -27.77
N TYR A 169 -15.04 10.08 -27.93
CA TYR A 169 -15.92 10.42 -26.80
C TYR A 169 -16.54 9.16 -26.17
N LEU A 170 -16.99 8.21 -26.98
CA LEU A 170 -17.53 6.94 -26.46
C LEU A 170 -16.48 6.14 -25.69
N ASN A 171 -15.23 6.10 -26.19
CA ASN A 171 -14.12 5.48 -25.49
C ASN A 171 -13.79 6.20 -24.19
N PHE A 172 -13.85 7.53 -24.16
CA PHE A 172 -13.71 8.32 -22.93
C PHE A 172 -14.81 7.99 -21.92
N MET A 173 -16.07 7.91 -22.36
CA MET A 173 -17.20 7.59 -21.48
C MET A 173 -17.16 6.16 -20.94
N LYS A 174 -16.57 5.23 -21.69
CA LYS A 174 -16.42 3.83 -21.27
C LYS A 174 -15.61 3.68 -19.97
N GLU A 175 -14.67 4.59 -19.69
CA GLU A 175 -13.89 4.59 -18.45
C GLU A 175 -14.77 4.87 -17.20
N TYR A 176 -16.00 5.36 -17.37
CA TYR A 176 -16.95 5.68 -16.30
C TYR A 176 -18.19 4.76 -16.27
N GLU A 177 -18.22 3.73 -17.11
CA GLU A 177 -19.23 2.68 -17.03
C GLU A 177 -18.92 1.74 -15.86
N VAL A 178 -19.96 1.21 -15.21
CA VAL A 178 -19.78 0.23 -14.13
C VAL A 178 -19.28 -1.06 -14.76
N ASP A 179 -17.99 -1.35 -14.59
CA ASP A 179 -17.41 -2.64 -14.96
C ASP A 179 -17.24 -3.52 -13.71
N GLU A 180 -17.78 -4.73 -13.76
CA GLU A 180 -17.63 -5.70 -12.69
C GLU A 180 -16.39 -6.56 -12.99
N CYS A 181 -15.30 -6.32 -12.27
CA CYS A 181 -14.03 -7.04 -12.42
C CYS A 181 -14.01 -8.39 -11.70
N ILE A 182 -15.00 -8.66 -10.83
CA ILE A 182 -15.12 -9.90 -10.06
C ILE A 182 -16.32 -10.71 -10.56
N PRO A 183 -16.19 -12.04 -10.75
CA PRO A 183 -17.35 -12.90 -10.95
C PRO A 183 -18.35 -12.68 -9.82
N ALA A 184 -19.63 -12.49 -10.14
CA ALA A 184 -20.70 -12.27 -9.14
C ALA A 184 -20.94 -13.46 -8.18
N ASP A 185 -20.05 -14.45 -8.15
CA ASP A 185 -20.07 -15.54 -7.18
C ASP A 185 -19.88 -14.99 -5.77
N ARG A 186 -20.94 -15.11 -4.98
CA ARG A 186 -20.98 -14.74 -3.57
C ARG A 186 -19.87 -15.39 -2.75
N ARG A 187 -19.37 -16.58 -3.11
CA ARG A 187 -18.28 -17.23 -2.38
C ARG A 187 -16.98 -16.47 -2.50
N VAL A 188 -16.66 -15.95 -3.69
CA VAL A 188 -15.45 -15.14 -3.92
C VAL A 188 -15.55 -13.84 -3.15
N LEU A 189 -16.68 -13.13 -3.27
CA LEU A 189 -16.92 -11.88 -2.54
C LEU A 189 -16.81 -12.07 -1.03
N ASN A 190 -17.41 -13.13 -0.48
CA ASN A 190 -17.31 -13.45 0.94
C ASN A 190 -15.88 -13.80 1.38
N ALA A 191 -15.08 -14.43 0.51
CA ALA A 191 -13.70 -14.78 0.82
C ALA A 191 -12.77 -13.55 0.83
N ILE A 192 -13.08 -12.50 0.07
CA ILE A 192 -12.24 -11.31 -0.04
C ILE A 192 -12.66 -10.12 0.84
N VAL A 193 -13.86 -10.17 1.44
CA VAL A 193 -14.49 -9.02 2.11
C VAL A 193 -13.66 -8.43 3.26
N THR A 194 -12.90 -9.27 3.98
CA THR A 194 -12.08 -8.84 5.13
C THR A 194 -10.59 -8.74 4.81
N LEU A 195 -10.20 -8.89 3.54
CA LEU A 195 -8.80 -8.88 3.16
C LEU A 195 -8.25 -7.46 3.06
N ASP A 196 -6.93 -7.36 3.08
CA ASP A 196 -6.25 -6.20 2.55
C ASP A 196 -6.62 -6.04 1.07
N PRO A 197 -7.11 -4.89 0.61
CA PRO A 197 -7.50 -4.75 -0.80
C PRO A 197 -6.37 -4.97 -1.80
N ARG A 198 -5.09 -4.81 -1.41
CA ARG A 198 -3.96 -5.20 -2.27
C ARG A 198 -3.86 -6.72 -2.43
N ILE A 199 -4.21 -7.46 -1.39
CA ILE A 199 -4.28 -8.92 -1.41
C ILE A 199 -5.54 -9.38 -2.18
N SER A 200 -6.68 -8.70 -2.00
CA SER A 200 -7.88 -8.94 -2.81
C SER A 200 -7.60 -8.78 -4.30
N GLU A 201 -6.88 -7.72 -4.67
CA GLU A 201 -6.51 -7.43 -6.06
C GLU A 201 -5.72 -8.58 -6.71
N ILE A 202 -4.67 -9.09 -6.07
CA ILE A 202 -3.91 -10.22 -6.63
C ILE A 202 -4.68 -11.54 -6.62
N VAL A 203 -5.60 -11.74 -5.66
CA VAL A 203 -6.54 -12.86 -5.67
C VAL A 203 -7.45 -12.77 -6.90
N ILE A 204 -8.04 -11.61 -7.17
CA ILE A 204 -8.92 -11.37 -8.33
C ILE A 204 -8.13 -11.58 -9.62
N GLN A 205 -6.93 -10.98 -9.76
CA GLN A 205 -6.08 -11.19 -10.94
C GLN A 205 -5.82 -12.69 -11.20
N THR A 206 -5.58 -13.47 -10.14
CA THR A 206 -5.35 -14.92 -10.25
C THR A 206 -6.61 -15.68 -10.66
N LEU A 207 -7.78 -15.31 -10.12
CA LEU A 207 -9.06 -15.93 -10.46
C LEU A 207 -9.54 -15.55 -11.87
N VAL A 208 -9.35 -14.31 -12.31
CA VAL A 208 -9.67 -13.88 -13.69
C VAL A 208 -8.75 -14.57 -14.70
N MET A 209 -7.47 -14.75 -14.36
CA MET A 209 -6.52 -15.52 -15.18
C MET A 209 -6.95 -16.99 -15.35
N LYS A 210 -7.62 -17.57 -14.35
CA LYS A 210 -8.19 -18.93 -14.45
C LYS A 210 -9.29 -19.00 -15.52
N GLU A 211 -10.14 -17.98 -15.61
CA GLU A 211 -11.31 -17.98 -16.50
C GLU A 211 -10.97 -17.63 -17.95
N THR A 212 -10.03 -16.69 -18.15
CA THR A 212 -9.73 -16.15 -19.49
C THR A 212 -8.41 -16.65 -20.08
N GLY A 213 -7.56 -17.29 -19.29
CA GLY A 213 -6.19 -17.66 -19.68
C GLY A 213 -5.24 -16.46 -19.84
N LEU A 214 -5.70 -15.25 -19.51
CA LEU A 214 -4.97 -13.99 -19.62
C LEU A 214 -5.05 -13.22 -18.30
N VAL A 215 -4.00 -12.48 -17.94
CA VAL A 215 -4.03 -11.54 -16.82
C VAL A 215 -4.90 -10.32 -17.24
N PRO A 216 -5.78 -9.79 -16.37
CA PRO A 216 -6.59 -8.62 -16.70
C PRO A 216 -5.74 -7.35 -16.89
N ASP A 217 -5.38 -7.04 -18.14
CA ASP A 217 -5.30 -5.72 -18.82
C ASP A 217 -4.44 -5.84 -20.10
N ALA A 218 -4.79 -5.32 -21.29
CA ALA A 218 -5.79 -4.32 -21.66
C ALA A 218 -6.23 -4.46 -23.14
N PRO A 219 -7.48 -4.10 -23.50
CA PRO A 219 -7.81 -3.60 -24.82
C PRO A 219 -7.29 -2.15 -24.96
N SER A 220 -6.38 -1.93 -25.92
CA SER A 220 -6.06 -0.62 -26.54
C SER A 220 -5.60 0.55 -25.65
N LYS A 221 -4.33 0.54 -25.19
CA LYS A 221 -3.44 1.73 -25.05
C LYS A 221 -1.98 1.27 -24.80
N PRO A 222 -0.94 1.98 -25.26
CA PRO A 222 0.45 1.58 -25.07
C PRO A 222 0.95 1.91 -23.64
N ALA A 223 1.39 0.87 -22.93
CA ALA A 223 2.35 0.81 -21.82
C ALA A 223 2.25 1.80 -20.63
N SER A 224 1.90 1.27 -19.43
CA SER A 224 2.37 1.82 -18.14
C SER A 224 2.36 0.81 -16.97
N ARG A 225 1.63 -0.32 -17.09
CA ARG A 225 1.67 -1.46 -16.17
C ARG A 225 2.21 -2.66 -16.95
N GLY A 226 3.05 -3.51 -16.33
CA GLY A 226 3.74 -4.58 -17.05
C GLY A 226 2.75 -5.45 -17.84
N PRO A 227 2.96 -5.69 -19.15
CA PRO A 227 2.08 -6.56 -19.92
C PRO A 227 2.27 -8.01 -19.43
N GLU A 228 1.18 -8.78 -19.35
CA GLU A 228 1.16 -10.26 -19.28
C GLU A 228 1.48 -10.95 -17.95
N THR A 229 1.67 -10.26 -16.81
CA THR A 229 2.06 -10.91 -15.54
C THR A 229 1.28 -10.43 -14.32
N LEU A 230 0.90 -11.35 -13.42
CA LEU A 230 0.27 -11.04 -12.13
C LEU A 230 1.14 -10.04 -11.36
N SER A 231 0.50 -9.09 -10.68
CA SER A 231 1.20 -8.01 -9.99
C SER A 231 0.67 -7.74 -8.59
N MET A 232 1.58 -7.39 -7.68
CA MET A 232 1.28 -7.00 -6.31
C MET A 232 1.89 -5.64 -6.01
N PHE A 233 1.10 -4.73 -5.42
CA PHE A 233 1.61 -3.50 -4.84
C PHE A 233 1.89 -3.75 -3.36
N LEU A 234 3.14 -3.60 -2.96
CA LEU A 234 3.52 -3.66 -1.55
C LEU A 234 3.28 -2.30 -0.89
N PRO A 235 2.95 -2.28 0.42
CA PRO A 235 2.94 -1.04 1.20
C PRO A 235 4.26 -0.28 1.04
N VAL A 236 4.15 1.04 0.93
CA VAL A 236 5.31 1.92 0.90
C VAL A 236 5.89 1.98 2.30
N MET A 237 7.12 1.47 2.46
CA MET A 237 7.86 1.53 3.72
C MET A 237 8.80 2.74 3.73
N ILE A 238 8.94 3.38 4.89
CA ILE A 238 10.00 4.38 5.08
C ILE A 238 11.29 3.61 5.37
N GLU A 239 12.22 3.60 4.42
CA GLU A 239 13.44 2.80 4.51
C GLU A 239 14.68 3.58 4.01
N SER A 240 15.86 3.18 4.50
CA SER A 240 17.14 3.68 3.94
C SER A 240 17.36 3.16 2.51
N ARG A 241 17.64 4.06 1.57
CA ARG A 241 17.97 3.71 0.18
C ARG A 241 19.40 3.15 0.00
N GLU A 242 20.25 3.28 1.02
CA GLU A 242 21.62 2.78 1.00
C GLU A 242 21.71 1.31 1.42
N LEU A 243 20.70 0.80 2.11
CA LEU A 243 20.62 -0.57 2.59
C LEU A 243 19.85 -1.46 1.60
N ARG A 244 19.98 -2.78 1.79
CA ARG A 244 19.16 -3.76 1.06
C ARG A 244 17.69 -3.47 1.38
N ASN A 245 16.80 -3.57 0.40
CA ASN A 245 15.38 -3.27 0.64
C ASN A 245 14.79 -4.09 1.81
N CYS A 246 13.93 -3.46 2.60
CA CYS A 246 13.32 -4.02 3.81
C CYS A 246 12.46 -5.28 3.55
N TRP A 247 11.99 -5.47 2.31
CA TRP A 247 11.22 -6.64 1.89
C TRP A 247 12.06 -7.86 1.52
N ALA A 248 13.40 -7.73 1.53
CA ALA A 248 14.28 -8.74 0.98
C ALA A 248 14.33 -10.00 1.84
N ALA A 249 14.46 -9.86 3.17
CA ALA A 249 14.57 -10.99 4.10
C ALA A 249 13.35 -11.92 4.00
N SER A 250 12.15 -11.35 3.88
CA SER A 250 10.88 -12.07 3.84
C SER A 250 10.39 -12.42 2.42
N THR A 251 11.28 -12.43 1.42
CA THR A 251 10.91 -12.71 0.02
C THR A 251 10.33 -14.12 -0.14
N SER A 252 10.97 -15.13 0.47
CA SER A 252 10.57 -16.54 0.43
C SER A 252 9.12 -16.75 0.88
N ILE A 253 8.70 -16.05 1.94
CA ILE A 253 7.34 -16.09 2.47
C ILE A 253 6.32 -15.64 1.42
N ARG A 254 6.62 -14.56 0.68
CA ARG A 254 5.73 -14.05 -0.36
C ARG A 254 5.71 -14.98 -1.58
N GLU A 255 6.85 -15.54 -1.97
CA GLU A 255 6.93 -16.55 -3.04
C GLU A 255 6.06 -17.78 -2.70
N ILE A 256 6.14 -18.29 -1.47
CA ILE A 256 5.28 -19.37 -0.98
C ILE A 256 3.81 -18.94 -1.01
N ALA A 257 3.48 -17.74 -0.52
CA ALA A 257 2.11 -17.23 -0.51
C ALA A 257 1.51 -17.18 -1.92
N TYR A 258 2.25 -16.67 -2.90
CA TYR A 258 1.81 -16.67 -4.29
C TYR A 258 1.71 -18.08 -4.88
N GLY A 259 2.63 -18.99 -4.52
CA GLY A 259 2.55 -20.40 -4.88
C GLY A 259 1.26 -21.07 -4.39
N VAL A 260 0.88 -20.78 -3.13
CA VAL A 260 -0.38 -21.21 -2.50
C VAL A 260 -1.58 -20.63 -3.23
N LEU A 261 -1.57 -19.32 -3.54
CA LEU A 261 -2.65 -18.65 -4.26
C LEU A 261 -2.92 -19.28 -5.63
N GLN A 262 -1.86 -19.57 -6.37
CA GLN A 262 -1.96 -20.18 -7.71
C GLN A 262 -2.50 -21.60 -7.69
N SER A 263 -2.67 -22.24 -6.52
CA SER A 263 -3.39 -23.52 -6.41
C SER A 263 -4.89 -23.42 -6.74
N LEU A 264 -5.44 -22.20 -6.82
CA LEU A 264 -6.82 -21.92 -7.24
C LEU A 264 -7.02 -21.90 -8.76
N SER A 265 -5.94 -21.72 -9.52
CA SER A 265 -5.95 -21.60 -10.98
C SER A 265 -5.43 -22.87 -11.66
N SER A 266 -5.94 -23.18 -12.85
CA SER A 266 -5.37 -24.21 -13.73
C SER A 266 -4.13 -23.74 -14.48
N HIS A 267 -4.02 -22.43 -14.68
CA HIS A 267 -2.87 -21.77 -15.31
C HIS A 267 -1.99 -21.16 -14.23
N ARG A 268 -0.70 -21.48 -14.24
CA ARG A 268 0.28 -20.94 -13.30
C ARG A 268 1.14 -19.90 -13.98
N SER A 269 1.39 -18.78 -13.29
CA SER A 269 2.39 -17.81 -13.68
C SER A 269 3.71 -18.16 -12.99
N GLU A 270 4.77 -18.34 -13.76
CA GLU A 270 6.12 -18.54 -13.21
C GLU A 270 6.64 -17.31 -12.47
N LYS A 271 6.04 -16.14 -12.72
CA LYS A 271 6.51 -14.86 -12.18
C LYS A 271 5.38 -13.97 -11.70
N ILE A 272 5.66 -13.23 -10.64
CA ILE A 272 4.82 -12.13 -10.16
C ILE A 272 5.68 -10.88 -10.02
N VAL A 273 5.12 -9.73 -10.40
CA VAL A 273 5.81 -8.44 -10.33
C VAL A 273 5.38 -7.69 -9.08
N GLU A 274 6.33 -7.39 -8.19
CA GLU A 274 6.10 -6.56 -7.01
C GLU A 274 6.48 -5.10 -7.24
N TYR A 275 5.54 -4.20 -7.00
CA TYR A 275 5.74 -2.75 -7.05
C TYR A 275 5.84 -2.17 -5.64
N ARG A 276 6.86 -1.32 -5.42
CA ARG A 276 7.13 -0.67 -4.13
C ARG A 276 6.82 0.83 -4.11
N THR A 277 6.49 1.40 -5.27
CA THR A 277 6.11 2.80 -5.44
C THR A 277 4.89 2.86 -6.35
N LEU A 278 3.98 3.80 -6.06
CA LEU A 278 2.77 4.03 -6.86
C LEU A 278 3.07 4.74 -8.20
N GLU A 279 4.27 5.28 -8.38
CA GLU A 279 4.67 5.94 -9.62
C GLU A 279 5.45 4.99 -10.55
N PRO A 280 4.89 4.64 -11.72
CA PRO A 280 5.63 4.06 -12.83
C PRO A 280 6.48 5.10 -13.59
N SER A 281 6.56 6.34 -13.10
CA SER A 281 7.35 7.43 -13.66
C SER A 281 8.82 7.04 -13.70
N SER A 282 9.38 6.90 -14.92
CA SER A 282 10.78 6.61 -15.23
C SER A 282 11.29 5.19 -14.90
N GLY A 283 10.85 4.20 -15.68
CA GLY A 283 11.65 2.99 -15.99
C GLY A 283 11.96 2.02 -14.84
N HIS A 284 11.35 2.19 -13.66
CA HIS A 284 11.47 1.22 -12.58
C HIS A 284 10.51 0.06 -12.86
N SER A 285 10.98 -0.95 -13.60
CA SER A 285 10.29 -2.23 -13.68
C SER A 285 10.15 -2.78 -12.26
N GLY A 286 8.94 -3.19 -11.88
CA GLY A 286 8.71 -3.86 -10.60
C GLY A 286 9.65 -5.05 -10.42
N ARG A 287 9.85 -5.50 -9.17
CA ARG A 287 10.72 -6.64 -8.89
C ARG A 287 10.00 -7.92 -9.33
N GLN A 288 10.58 -8.67 -10.25
CA GLN A 288 10.09 -10.00 -10.60
C GLN A 288 10.49 -11.00 -9.52
N LEU A 289 9.51 -11.71 -8.98
CA LEU A 289 9.70 -12.87 -8.11
C LEU A 289 9.43 -14.16 -8.89
N GLY A 290 10.24 -15.18 -8.63
CA GLY A 290 10.00 -16.53 -9.17
C GLY A 290 9.02 -17.26 -8.27
N ILE A 291 7.97 -17.85 -8.85
CA ILE A 291 6.98 -18.57 -8.05
C ILE A 291 7.33 -20.06 -8.01
N PRO A 292 7.47 -20.66 -6.81
CA PRO A 292 7.84 -22.07 -6.67
C PRO A 292 6.82 -23.01 -7.31
N GLY A 293 7.28 -24.21 -7.68
CA GLY A 293 6.42 -25.32 -8.09
C GLY A 293 5.44 -25.75 -7.00
N PRO A 294 4.40 -26.56 -7.30
CA PRO A 294 3.47 -27.04 -6.28
C PRO A 294 4.15 -27.84 -5.16
N VAL A 295 5.15 -28.66 -5.50
CA VAL A 295 5.91 -29.46 -4.53
C VAL A 295 6.74 -28.56 -3.61
N GLU A 296 7.54 -27.66 -4.21
CA GLU A 296 8.34 -26.67 -3.48
C GLU A 296 7.48 -25.75 -2.60
N THR A 297 6.27 -25.40 -3.06
CA THR A 297 5.32 -24.61 -2.27
C THR A 297 4.89 -25.36 -1.01
N ILE A 298 4.59 -26.66 -1.11
CA ILE A 298 4.19 -27.49 0.03
C ILE A 298 5.37 -27.69 0.99
N GLU A 299 6.56 -27.93 0.47
CA GLU A 299 7.79 -28.03 1.26
C GLU A 299 8.07 -26.73 2.02
N GLY A 300 7.97 -25.57 1.35
CA GLY A 300 8.10 -24.26 1.98
C GLY A 300 7.04 -24.01 3.06
N CYS A 301 5.78 -24.41 2.82
CA CYS A 301 4.74 -24.33 3.85
C CYS A 301 5.07 -25.21 5.07
N THR A 302 5.61 -26.41 4.84
CA THR A 302 6.00 -27.35 5.89
C THR A 302 7.15 -26.79 6.73
N GLN A 303 8.16 -26.22 6.08
CA GLN A 303 9.31 -25.59 6.73
C GLN A 303 8.87 -24.40 7.58
N LEU A 304 8.03 -23.50 7.05
CA LEU A 304 7.48 -22.38 7.80
C LEU A 304 6.66 -22.82 9.02
N ALA A 305 5.78 -23.83 8.85
CA ALA A 305 4.98 -24.36 9.94
C ALA A 305 5.86 -24.98 11.04
N THR A 306 6.90 -25.71 10.64
CA THR A 306 7.88 -26.32 11.57
C THR A 306 8.65 -25.25 12.34
N ALA A 307 9.19 -24.24 11.65
CA ALA A 307 9.95 -23.18 12.28
C ALA A 307 9.10 -22.35 13.27
N LEU A 308 7.86 -22.02 12.90
CA LEU A 308 6.92 -21.36 13.80
C LEU A 308 6.56 -22.21 15.03
N LYS A 309 6.43 -23.52 14.85
CA LYS A 309 6.18 -24.46 15.95
C LYS A 309 7.38 -24.54 16.90
N GLU A 310 8.59 -24.70 16.38
CA GLU A 310 9.80 -24.76 17.18
C GLU A 310 10.03 -23.47 17.98
N LEU A 311 9.86 -22.31 17.35
CA LEU A 311 9.93 -21.03 18.06
C LEU A 311 8.87 -20.97 19.16
N ARG A 312 7.63 -21.35 18.88
CA ARG A 312 6.55 -21.32 19.88
C ARG A 312 6.82 -22.22 21.08
N GLU A 313 7.44 -23.39 20.86
CA GLU A 313 7.77 -24.35 21.92
C GLU A 313 8.99 -23.94 22.75
N ARG A 314 9.96 -23.26 22.13
CA ARG A 314 11.25 -22.92 22.77
C ARG A 314 11.30 -21.51 23.36
N LEU A 315 10.44 -20.60 22.91
CA LEU A 315 10.47 -19.21 23.37
C LEU A 315 9.79 -19.05 24.76
N PRO A 316 10.38 -18.25 25.66
CA PRO A 316 9.83 -18.04 27.00
C PRO A 316 8.57 -17.15 27.01
N SER A 317 8.36 -16.32 25.98
CA SER A 317 7.19 -15.45 25.86
C SER A 317 6.55 -15.56 24.46
N PRO A 318 5.23 -15.81 24.37
CA PRO A 318 4.50 -15.77 23.10
C PRO A 318 4.58 -14.43 22.38
N GLU A 319 4.75 -13.32 23.11
CA GLU A 319 4.82 -11.96 22.55
C GLU A 319 6.10 -11.76 21.71
N ALA A 320 7.16 -12.51 22.01
CA ALA A 320 8.43 -12.44 21.28
C ALA A 320 8.42 -13.28 19.98
N LEU A 321 7.42 -14.14 19.77
CA LEU A 321 7.38 -15.11 18.66
C LEU A 321 7.60 -14.46 17.29
N TRP A 322 6.84 -13.41 17.00
CA TRP A 322 6.84 -12.80 15.67
C TRP A 322 8.11 -11.99 15.41
N LEU A 323 8.64 -11.33 16.45
CA LEU A 323 9.92 -10.63 16.35
C LEU A 323 11.06 -11.65 16.18
N ALA A 324 11.02 -12.76 16.93
CA ALA A 324 12.00 -13.84 16.83
C ALA A 324 11.99 -14.46 15.44
N PHE A 325 10.81 -14.72 14.88
CA PHE A 325 10.66 -15.20 13.52
C PHE A 325 11.24 -14.20 12.51
N ALA A 326 10.93 -12.91 12.61
CA ALA A 326 11.48 -11.91 11.71
C ALA A 326 13.02 -11.76 11.81
N VAL A 327 13.58 -11.91 13.02
CA VAL A 327 15.03 -11.94 13.24
C VAL A 327 15.66 -13.19 12.62
N MET A 328 15.02 -14.35 12.76
CA MET A 328 15.46 -15.62 12.17
C MET A 328 15.53 -15.52 10.64
N GLU A 329 14.50 -14.97 9.99
CA GLU A 329 14.48 -14.74 8.53
C GLU A 329 15.61 -13.80 8.07
N ASP A 330 15.88 -12.73 8.81
CA ASP A 330 16.98 -11.81 8.50
C ASP A 330 18.35 -12.47 8.66
N VAL A 331 18.54 -13.27 9.70
CA VAL A 331 19.79 -14.01 9.94
C VAL A 331 20.02 -15.03 8.83
N GLU A 332 19.02 -15.84 8.49
CA GLU A 332 19.11 -16.82 7.43
C GLU A 332 19.38 -16.16 6.07
N SER A 333 18.59 -15.14 5.71
CA SER A 333 18.76 -14.41 4.46
C SER A 333 20.12 -13.72 4.35
N SER A 334 20.63 -13.18 5.46
CA SER A 334 21.96 -12.55 5.49
C SER A 334 23.09 -13.57 5.38
N ALA A 335 22.92 -14.75 5.99
CA ALA A 335 23.89 -15.84 5.90
C ALA A 335 24.01 -16.37 4.46
N SER A 336 22.89 -16.55 3.75
CA SER A 336 22.90 -16.96 2.34
C SER A 336 23.59 -15.93 1.42
N ASP A 337 23.53 -14.65 1.78
CA ASP A 337 24.16 -13.56 1.02
C ASP A 337 25.61 -13.25 1.47
N GLU A 338 26.20 -14.04 2.39
CA GLU A 338 27.50 -13.80 3.04
C GLU A 338 27.64 -12.41 3.68
N ARG A 339 26.56 -11.93 4.32
CA ARG A 339 26.47 -10.60 4.93
C ARG A 339 26.17 -10.65 6.43
N THR A 340 26.50 -9.56 7.11
CA THR A 340 26.10 -9.36 8.50
C THR A 340 24.62 -9.01 8.58
N SER A 341 23.87 -9.73 9.42
CA SER A 341 22.46 -9.45 9.71
C SER A 341 22.28 -8.08 10.37
N LEU A 342 21.27 -7.34 9.91
CA LEU A 342 20.89 -6.08 10.51
C LEU A 342 20.29 -6.30 11.90
N SER A 343 19.52 -7.36 12.11
CA SER A 343 18.97 -7.76 13.41
C SER A 343 20.08 -7.98 14.44
N VAL A 344 21.11 -8.74 14.08
CA VAL A 344 22.28 -8.97 14.97
C VAL A 344 22.99 -7.65 15.28
N THR A 345 23.12 -6.78 14.28
CA THR A 345 23.72 -5.46 14.47
C THR A 345 22.90 -4.60 15.44
N MET A 346 21.57 -4.56 15.29
CA MET A 346 20.67 -3.79 16.16
C MET A 346 20.62 -4.35 17.59
N LEU A 347 20.57 -5.68 17.75
CA LEU A 347 20.65 -6.35 19.05
C LEU A 347 21.96 -6.03 19.77
N SER A 348 23.10 -6.06 19.05
CA SER A 348 24.40 -5.71 19.65
C SER A 348 24.43 -4.25 20.13
N GLN A 349 23.78 -3.34 19.41
CA GLN A 349 23.68 -1.93 19.82
C GLN A 349 22.78 -1.76 21.05
N ALA A 350 21.65 -2.49 21.10
CA ALA A 350 20.75 -2.48 22.26
C ALA A 350 21.45 -2.95 23.55
N THR A 351 22.36 -3.94 23.46
CA THR A 351 23.12 -4.43 24.63
C THR A 351 24.23 -3.49 25.11
N SER A 352 24.68 -2.55 24.26
CA SER A 352 25.86 -1.72 24.52
C SER A 352 25.55 -0.23 24.72
N ALA A 353 24.31 0.19 24.46
CA ALA A 353 23.87 1.58 24.53
C ALA A 353 23.37 2.00 25.93
N SER A 354 23.67 3.24 26.34
CA SER A 354 22.84 3.97 27.31
C SER A 354 21.54 4.41 26.63
N GLU A 355 20.42 4.53 27.36
CA GLU A 355 19.07 4.79 26.84
C GLU A 355 18.94 5.95 25.82
N ASP A 356 19.88 6.91 25.80
CA ASP A 356 19.94 8.06 24.88
C ASP A 356 20.45 7.78 23.44
N VAL A 357 20.75 6.54 23.03
CA VAL A 357 21.43 6.25 21.73
C VAL A 357 20.51 5.94 20.55
N TYR A 358 19.19 5.84 20.74
CA TYR A 358 18.24 5.75 19.62
C TYR A 358 17.93 7.14 19.04
N ASP A 359 18.98 7.87 18.69
CA ASP A 359 18.86 8.97 17.73
C ASP A 359 18.20 8.39 16.47
N TYR A 360 17.28 9.15 15.86
CA TYR A 360 16.53 8.84 14.63
C TYR A 360 17.43 8.46 13.45
N SER A 361 18.10 7.31 13.55
CA SER A 361 19.10 6.83 12.61
C SER A 361 18.39 6.06 11.51
N TRP A 362 18.90 6.23 10.29
CA TRP A 362 18.39 5.51 9.13
C TRP A 362 18.49 4.00 9.29
N ASP A 363 19.49 3.49 10.04
CA ASP A 363 19.65 2.05 10.29
C ASP A 363 18.51 1.51 11.17
N PHE A 364 18.16 2.22 12.25
CA PHE A 364 17.09 1.80 13.16
C PHE A 364 15.69 1.95 12.52
N LEU A 365 15.49 3.01 11.75
CA LEU A 365 14.27 3.20 10.97
C LEU A 365 14.10 2.11 9.91
N HIS A 366 15.18 1.80 9.18
CA HIS A 366 15.18 0.73 8.18
C HIS A 366 14.95 -0.65 8.83
N TYR A 367 15.56 -0.91 9.97
CA TYR A 367 15.33 -2.15 10.73
C TYR A 367 13.85 -2.31 11.13
N THR A 368 13.24 -1.24 11.64
CA THR A 368 11.81 -1.25 11.98
C THR A 368 10.96 -1.58 10.74
N ALA A 369 11.25 -0.95 9.60
CA ALA A 369 10.58 -1.24 8.34
C ALA A 369 10.78 -2.70 7.88
N GLN A 370 11.95 -3.29 8.10
CA GLN A 370 12.23 -4.70 7.78
C GLN A 370 11.40 -5.68 8.64
N ILE A 371 11.25 -5.40 9.93
CA ILE A 371 10.38 -6.20 10.81
C ILE A 371 8.92 -6.08 10.34
N GLN A 372 8.44 -4.87 10.07
CA GLN A 372 7.07 -4.65 9.57
C GLN A 372 6.84 -5.31 8.20
N ALA A 373 7.82 -5.29 7.29
CA ALA A 373 7.76 -5.98 6.01
C ALA A 373 7.69 -7.51 6.16
N SER A 374 8.35 -8.06 7.17
CA SER A 374 8.26 -9.48 7.52
C SER A 374 6.88 -9.84 8.03
N TYR A 375 6.30 -9.03 8.93
CA TYR A 375 4.95 -9.24 9.45
C TYR A 375 3.90 -9.10 8.35
N TYR A 376 4.07 -8.14 7.44
CA TYR A 376 3.18 -7.98 6.30
C TYR A 376 3.30 -9.15 5.31
N SER A 377 4.49 -9.70 5.11
CA SER A 377 4.66 -10.90 4.27
C SER A 377 3.94 -12.12 4.87
N LEU A 378 4.00 -12.31 6.20
CA LEU A 378 3.18 -13.31 6.90
C LEU A 378 1.68 -13.02 6.80
N ARG A 379 1.28 -11.75 6.83
CA ARG A 379 -0.12 -11.35 6.62
C ARG A 379 -0.61 -11.72 5.21
N ILE A 380 0.19 -11.48 4.16
CA ILE A 380 -0.10 -11.91 2.79
C ILE A 380 -0.38 -13.42 2.78
N LEU A 381 0.53 -14.22 3.35
CA LEU A 381 0.39 -15.67 3.43
C LEU A 381 -0.86 -16.10 4.20
N LYS A 382 -1.10 -15.53 5.40
CA LYS A 382 -2.27 -15.82 6.24
C LYS A 382 -3.58 -15.57 5.50
N GLN A 383 -3.68 -14.42 4.84
CA GLN A 383 -4.89 -14.02 4.11
C GLN A 383 -5.12 -14.88 2.88
N ILE A 384 -4.08 -15.15 2.10
CA ILE A 384 -4.15 -16.05 0.94
C ILE A 384 -4.56 -17.46 1.37
N LEU A 385 -3.99 -18.02 2.44
CA LEU A 385 -4.41 -19.33 2.97
C LEU A 385 -5.90 -19.33 3.34
N GLY A 386 -6.39 -18.25 3.96
CA GLY A 386 -7.81 -18.08 4.26
C GLY A 386 -8.70 -18.16 3.02
N VAL A 387 -8.32 -17.45 1.95
CA VAL A 387 -9.04 -17.48 0.66
C VAL A 387 -8.99 -18.87 0.04
N VAL A 388 -7.81 -19.49 -0.03
CA VAL A 388 -7.61 -20.77 -0.69
C VAL A 388 -8.45 -21.86 -0.01
N VAL A 389 -8.45 -21.90 1.33
CA VAL A 389 -9.28 -22.82 2.13
C VAL A 389 -10.78 -22.54 1.95
N ALA A 390 -11.19 -21.28 1.80
CA ALA A 390 -12.60 -20.94 1.58
C ALA A 390 -13.10 -21.34 0.17
N LEU A 391 -12.22 -21.33 -0.83
CA LEU A 391 -12.61 -21.53 -2.24
C LEU A 391 -12.30 -22.93 -2.79
N LYS A 392 -11.45 -23.73 -2.13
CA LYS A 392 -11.04 -25.05 -2.60
C LYS A 392 -11.09 -26.11 -1.49
N GLN A 393 -11.70 -27.26 -1.79
CA GLN A 393 -11.92 -28.35 -0.82
C GLN A 393 -10.72 -29.32 -0.73
N ASP A 394 -10.10 -29.65 -1.87
CA ASP A 394 -8.98 -30.59 -1.92
C ASP A 394 -7.65 -29.84 -1.77
N LEU A 395 -7.22 -29.65 -0.52
CA LEU A 395 -5.98 -28.94 -0.17
C LEU A 395 -5.04 -29.81 0.67
N PRO A 396 -3.72 -29.62 0.54
CA PRO A 396 -2.74 -30.24 1.43
C PRO A 396 -3.01 -29.88 2.90
N GLU A 397 -2.90 -30.86 3.80
CA GLU A 397 -3.08 -30.68 5.25
C GLU A 397 -2.16 -29.58 5.82
N THR A 398 -0.95 -29.47 5.27
CA THR A 398 0.03 -28.45 5.61
C THR A 398 -0.50 -27.02 5.46
N PHE A 399 -1.43 -26.77 4.52
CA PHE A 399 -2.02 -25.44 4.37
C PHE A 399 -2.91 -25.09 5.57
N ALA A 400 -3.66 -26.07 6.08
CA ALA A 400 -4.46 -25.90 7.28
C ALA A 400 -3.57 -25.71 8.53
N GLU A 401 -2.53 -26.54 8.70
CA GLU A 401 -1.58 -26.43 9.81
C GLU A 401 -0.87 -25.06 9.86
N LEU A 402 -0.42 -24.58 8.71
CA LEU A 402 0.22 -23.27 8.60
C LEU A 402 -0.77 -22.14 8.86
N ARG A 403 -2.01 -22.25 8.35
CA ARG A 403 -3.07 -21.29 8.63
C ARG A 403 -3.35 -21.18 10.13
N GLU A 404 -3.49 -22.31 10.82
CA GLU A 404 -3.69 -22.34 12.27
C GLU A 404 -2.49 -21.72 13.02
N SER A 405 -1.27 -21.99 12.56
CA SER A 405 -0.05 -21.40 13.13
C SER A 405 0.00 -19.87 12.99
N LEU A 406 -0.68 -19.29 12.00
CA LEU A 406 -0.74 -17.85 11.73
C LEU A 406 -1.96 -17.16 12.37
N ILE A 407 -2.87 -17.88 13.03
CA ILE A 407 -4.06 -17.28 13.65
C ILE A 407 -3.66 -16.20 14.67
N SER A 408 -2.64 -16.46 15.48
CA SER A 408 -2.15 -15.53 16.51
C SER A 408 -1.24 -14.42 15.98
N LEU A 409 -1.11 -14.25 14.66
CA LEU A 409 -0.39 -13.13 14.05
C LEU A 409 -1.11 -11.82 14.41
N PRO A 410 -0.42 -10.82 14.99
CA PRO A 410 -1.02 -9.57 15.43
C PRO A 410 -1.62 -8.78 14.27
N THR A 411 -2.65 -8.00 14.58
CA THR A 411 -3.23 -7.00 13.68
C THR A 411 -2.23 -5.89 13.40
N ILE A 412 -2.43 -5.14 12.32
CA ILE A 412 -1.44 -4.11 11.91
C ILE A 412 -1.26 -3.04 12.99
N ALA A 413 -2.35 -2.71 13.71
CA ALA A 413 -2.33 -1.74 14.80
C ALA A 413 -1.47 -2.17 16.00
N GLU A 414 -1.19 -3.48 16.14
CA GLU A 414 -0.40 -4.07 17.22
C GLU A 414 1.06 -4.31 16.80
N TRP A 415 1.43 -3.95 15.57
CA TRP A 415 2.80 -4.16 15.08
C TRP A 415 3.77 -3.21 15.77
N PRO A 416 5.03 -3.65 15.98
CA PRO A 416 6.02 -2.81 16.63
C PRO A 416 6.27 -1.55 15.81
N THR A 417 6.11 -0.40 16.44
CA THR A 417 6.45 0.89 15.83
C THR A 417 7.90 1.25 16.11
N PHE A 418 8.38 2.31 15.46
CA PHE A 418 9.68 2.89 15.75
C PHE A 418 9.87 3.23 17.25
N ARG A 419 8.78 3.61 17.94
CA ARG A 419 8.84 3.98 19.37
C ARG A 419 8.98 2.75 20.27
N ASP A 420 8.34 1.65 19.91
CA ASP A 420 8.30 0.43 20.74
C ASP A 420 9.55 -0.44 20.53
N MET A 421 10.16 -0.37 19.34
CA MET A 421 11.22 -1.27 18.90
C MET A 421 12.46 -1.24 19.81
N SER A 422 12.77 -0.11 20.43
CA SER A 422 13.91 0.01 21.36
C SER A 422 13.72 -0.90 22.58
N GLY A 423 12.58 -0.78 23.25
CA GLY A 423 12.26 -1.61 24.41
C GLY A 423 12.17 -3.09 24.05
N LEU A 424 11.57 -3.41 22.89
CA LEU A 424 11.47 -4.78 22.40
C LEU A 424 12.85 -5.41 22.15
N LEU A 425 13.80 -4.67 21.57
CA LEU A 425 15.17 -5.16 21.35
C LEU A 425 15.93 -5.39 22.65
N SER A 426 15.79 -4.50 23.63
CA SER A 426 16.40 -4.67 24.95
C SER A 426 15.85 -5.91 25.66
N ASP A 427 14.53 -6.09 25.63
CA ASP A 427 13.86 -7.28 26.15
C ASP A 427 14.34 -8.55 25.44
N PHE A 428 14.40 -8.51 24.11
CA PHE A 428 14.83 -9.63 23.29
C PHE A 428 16.28 -10.05 23.57
N ALA A 429 17.18 -9.08 23.73
CA ALA A 429 18.57 -9.33 24.05
C ALA A 429 18.74 -9.91 25.45
N SER A 430 17.95 -9.47 26.43
CA SER A 430 18.02 -9.95 27.82
C SER A 430 17.50 -11.38 28.02
N LYS A 431 16.58 -11.84 27.15
CA LYS A 431 15.91 -13.15 27.26
C LYS A 431 16.65 -14.28 26.52
N GLU A 432 17.89 -14.04 26.09
CA GLU A 432 18.70 -14.97 25.28
C GLU A 432 17.99 -15.52 24.03
N THR A 433 16.99 -14.79 23.50
CA THR A 433 16.18 -15.28 22.38
C THR A 433 17.03 -15.58 21.13
N LEU A 434 18.13 -14.84 20.94
CA LEU A 434 19.05 -15.05 19.84
C LEU A 434 19.73 -16.43 19.87
N THR A 435 20.02 -16.98 21.06
CA THR A 435 20.64 -18.32 21.17
C THR A 435 19.65 -19.39 20.71
N THR A 436 18.38 -19.24 21.07
CA THR A 436 17.30 -20.12 20.59
C THR A 436 17.20 -20.08 19.07
N ILE A 437 17.30 -18.90 18.46
CA ILE A 437 17.29 -18.76 16.98
C ILE A 437 18.50 -19.42 16.34
N THR A 438 19.72 -19.19 16.86
CA THR A 438 20.92 -19.79 16.28
C THR A 438 20.89 -21.31 16.38
N ASP A 439 20.33 -21.85 17.46
CA ASP A 439 20.15 -23.28 17.64
C ASP A 439 19.15 -23.89 16.66
N ILE A 440 17.99 -23.22 16.44
CA ILE A 440 16.98 -23.65 15.46
C ILE A 440 17.58 -23.67 14.05
N LEU A 441 18.34 -22.63 13.70
CA LEU A 441 19.03 -22.53 12.41
C LEU A 441 20.25 -23.47 12.28
N GLY A 442 20.68 -24.11 13.38
CA GLY A 442 21.87 -24.96 13.39
C GLY A 442 23.18 -24.21 13.13
N ILE A 443 23.23 -22.91 13.41
CA ILE A 443 24.41 -22.05 13.20
C ILE A 443 25.17 -21.80 14.51
N PRO A 444 26.47 -21.48 14.47
CA PRO A 444 27.23 -21.16 15.67
C PRO A 444 26.60 -20.00 16.46
N PRO A 445 26.64 -20.02 17.81
CA PRO A 445 26.16 -18.93 18.64
C PRO A 445 26.82 -17.60 18.26
N ILE A 446 26.01 -16.54 18.18
CA ILE A 446 26.47 -15.21 17.80
C ILE A 446 26.82 -14.41 19.06
N ASP A 447 28.09 -14.03 19.20
CA ASP A 447 28.55 -13.16 20.28
C ASP A 447 28.30 -11.68 19.95
N LEU A 448 27.25 -11.12 20.57
CA LEU A 448 26.86 -9.72 20.41
C LEU A 448 27.95 -8.73 20.86
N ALA A 449 28.77 -9.08 21.86
CA ALA A 449 29.85 -8.22 22.34
C ALA A 449 31.00 -8.12 21.32
N GLN A 450 31.31 -9.24 20.65
CA GLN A 450 32.27 -9.26 19.55
C GLN A 450 31.79 -8.39 18.38
N VAL A 451 30.52 -8.52 17.98
CA VAL A 451 29.91 -7.73 16.90
C VAL A 451 29.97 -6.23 17.21
N ALA A 452 29.64 -5.82 18.44
CA ALA A 452 29.71 -4.43 18.87
C ALA A 452 31.15 -3.87 18.79
N ALA A 453 32.15 -4.67 19.17
CA ALA A 453 33.55 -4.29 19.09
C ALA A 453 34.05 -4.12 17.64
N GLU A 454 33.60 -4.98 16.72
CA GLU A 454 33.92 -4.90 15.29
C GLU A 454 33.24 -3.71 14.60
N GLY A 455 31.97 -3.45 14.91
CA GLY A 455 31.22 -2.28 14.43
C GLY A 455 31.89 -0.97 14.84
N THR A 456 32.39 -0.89 16.07
CA THR A 456 33.10 0.29 16.58
C THR A 456 34.42 0.54 15.86
N LYS A 457 35.18 -0.54 15.53
CA LYS A 457 36.43 -0.45 14.74
C LYS A 457 36.14 0.04 13.31
N SER A 458 35.06 -0.44 12.69
CA SER A 458 34.63 -0.03 11.35
C SER A 458 34.19 1.45 11.28
N LYS A 459 33.36 1.90 12.23
CA LYS A 459 32.95 3.33 12.34
C LYS A 459 34.16 4.26 12.55
N LYS A 460 35.14 3.89 13.39
CA LYS A 460 36.39 4.65 13.55
C LYS A 460 37.20 4.74 12.25
N LYS A 461 37.24 3.67 11.46
CA LYS A 461 37.92 3.64 10.15
C LYS A 461 37.19 4.50 9.10
N LYS A 462 35.85 4.45 9.06
CA LYS A 462 35.01 5.28 8.16
C LYS A 462 35.15 6.77 8.49
N ASN A 463 35.11 7.15 9.77
CA ASN A 463 35.33 8.54 10.22
C ASN A 463 36.75 9.05 9.93
N ARG A 464 37.78 8.19 10.05
CA ARG A 464 39.16 8.54 9.68
C ARG A 464 39.32 8.74 8.17
N LYS A 465 38.61 7.94 7.36
CA LYS A 465 38.59 8.07 5.89
C LYS A 465 37.82 9.32 5.45
N GLN A 466 36.65 9.60 6.05
CA GLN A 466 35.90 10.85 5.81
C GLN A 466 36.68 12.11 6.23
N LYS A 467 37.43 12.08 7.34
CA LYS A 467 38.33 13.19 7.71
C LYS A 467 39.49 13.36 6.72
N GLN A 468 40.04 12.27 6.18
CA GLN A 468 41.08 12.34 5.14
C GLN A 468 40.54 12.83 3.80
N ASP A 469 39.33 12.42 3.41
CA ASP A 469 38.68 12.87 2.18
C ASP A 469 38.22 14.33 2.29
N ALA A 470 37.67 14.75 3.43
CA ALA A 470 37.36 16.16 3.71
C ALA A 470 38.61 17.05 3.71
N SER A 471 39.76 16.53 4.18
CA SER A 471 41.07 17.22 4.11
C SER A 471 41.64 17.28 2.69
N ARG A 472 41.30 16.32 1.81
CA ARG A 472 41.68 16.33 0.39
C ARG A 472 40.78 17.26 -0.42
N ASP A 473 39.50 17.36 -0.06
CA ASP A 473 38.53 18.24 -0.71
C ASP A 473 38.72 19.72 -0.33
N THR A 474 39.20 20.02 0.88
CA THR A 474 39.64 21.38 1.24
C THR A 474 40.87 21.82 0.47
N MET A 475 41.79 20.91 0.12
CA MET A 475 42.91 21.22 -0.78
C MET A 475 42.48 21.43 -2.24
N ARG A 476 41.43 20.75 -2.72
CA ARG A 476 40.90 20.92 -4.08
C ARG A 476 39.97 22.14 -4.24
N ARG A 477 39.41 22.66 -3.15
CA ARG A 477 38.46 23.80 -3.15
C ARG A 477 39.08 25.19 -3.41
N ASN A 478 40.40 25.31 -3.53
CA ASN A 478 41.05 26.56 -3.93
C ASN A 478 41.03 26.83 -5.46
N GLY A 479 40.36 25.98 -6.26
CA GLY A 479 40.03 26.25 -7.66
C GLY A 479 38.58 26.71 -7.83
N LYS A 480 38.37 27.82 -8.55
CA LYS A 480 37.09 28.52 -8.82
C LYS A 480 35.89 27.57 -9.06
N ARG A 481 34.79 27.81 -8.34
CA ARG A 481 33.51 27.10 -8.48
C ARG A 481 32.56 27.79 -9.47
N SER A 482 31.98 27.01 -10.37
CA SER A 482 30.73 27.34 -11.09
C SER A 482 29.50 27.04 -10.22
N PRO A 483 28.35 27.71 -10.45
CA PRO A 483 27.15 27.54 -9.63
C PRO A 483 26.43 26.23 -9.95
N SER A 484 26.08 25.46 -8.92
CA SER A 484 25.32 24.22 -9.04
C SER A 484 23.81 24.48 -9.16
N LEU A 485 23.16 23.86 -10.15
CA LEU A 485 21.71 23.88 -10.42
C LEU A 485 20.86 23.07 -9.42
N ASN A 486 21.34 22.80 -8.21
CA ASN A 486 20.58 22.04 -7.21
C ASN A 486 19.71 23.00 -6.35
N PRO A 487 18.37 22.97 -6.48
CA PRO A 487 17.47 23.86 -5.73
C PRO A 487 17.48 23.64 -4.21
N PHE A 488 18.00 22.49 -3.73
CA PHE A 488 18.11 22.19 -2.30
C PHE A 488 19.43 22.63 -1.67
N ALA A 489 20.37 23.17 -2.46
CA ALA A 489 21.64 23.67 -1.94
C ALA A 489 21.47 24.80 -0.90
N LEU A 490 20.37 25.55 -0.98
CA LEU A 490 20.03 26.62 -0.03
C LEU A 490 19.75 26.11 1.39
N LEU A 491 19.24 24.89 1.55
CA LEU A 491 18.93 24.31 2.87
C LEU A 491 20.20 23.94 3.65
N SER A 492 21.27 23.58 2.94
CA SER A 492 22.57 23.27 3.56
C SER A 492 23.27 24.51 4.15
N GLN A 493 22.93 25.71 3.69
CA GLN A 493 23.50 26.97 4.23
C GLN A 493 22.75 27.48 5.46
N ALA A 494 21.50 27.07 5.66
CA ALA A 494 20.70 27.46 6.82
C ALA A 494 21.09 26.71 8.11
N SER A 495 21.87 25.63 8.00
CA SER A 495 22.28 24.79 9.14
C SER A 495 23.57 25.26 9.83
N GLN A 496 24.12 26.42 9.45
CA GLN A 496 25.37 26.98 10.00
C GLN A 496 25.17 28.34 10.69
N LYS A 497 23.98 28.60 11.25
CA LYS A 497 23.76 29.74 12.15
C LYS A 497 23.34 29.28 13.54
#